data_AF-A0A1Z9CDY0-F1
#
_entry.id   AF-A0A1Z9CDY0-F1
#
_cell.length_a   1.000
_cell.length_b   1.000
_cell.length_c   1.000
_cell.angle_alpha   90.00
_cell.angle_beta   90.00
_cell.angle_gamma   90.00
#
_symmetry.space_group_name_H-M   'P 1'
#
loop_
_entity.id
_entity.type
_entity.pdbx_description
1 polymer ?
#
loop_
_entity_poly.entity_id
_entity_poly.type
_entity_poly.pdbx_seq_one_letter_code
_entity_poly.pdbx_strand_id
1 'polypeptide(L)' 'MSQESLNFEESMEKLEKIVKSLETENKSLEENIQLFEEGLSLSKDLQKHLESAEKKIEILSKDQNGEISTSPFEEK' A
#
# COMPACT_ATOMS: atom_id res chain seq x y z
N MET A 1 14.63 7.60 9.80
CA MET A 1 14.07 6.65 8.82
C MET A 1 12.79 6.11 9.43
N SER A 2 11.65 6.57 8.93
CA SER A 2 10.33 6.40 9.55
C SER A 2 9.86 4.95 9.40
N GLN A 3 9.36 4.31 10.45
CA GLN A 3 8.89 2.91 10.43
C GLN A 3 7.91 2.56 9.29
N GLU A 4 7.15 3.54 8.79
CA GLU A 4 6.22 3.35 7.66
C GLU A 4 6.93 3.04 6.33
N SER A 5 8.10 3.62 6.07
CA SER A 5 8.81 3.40 4.80
C SER A 5 9.42 2.00 4.72
N LEU A 6 9.95 1.50 5.84
CA LEU A 6 10.46 0.14 5.95
C LEU A 6 9.35 -0.89 5.70
N ASN A 7 8.14 -0.66 6.22
CA ASN A 7 7.01 -1.56 6.02
C ASN A 7 6.52 -1.59 4.55
N PHE A 8 6.51 -0.43 3.87
CA PHE A 8 6.14 -0.37 2.45
C PHE A 8 7.15 -1.11 1.56
N GLU A 9 8.45 -0.84 1.73
CA GLU A 9 9.50 -1.47 0.94
C GLU A 9 9.53 -3.00 1.15
N GLU A 10 9.40 -3.46 2.41
CA GLU A 10 9.30 -4.89 2.73
C GLU A 10 8.07 -5.55 2.10
N SER A 11 6.92 -4.87 2.14
CA SER A 11 5.67 -5.37 1.54
C SER A 11 5.78 -5.43 0.01
N MET A 12 6.47 -4.46 -0.60
CA MET A 12 6.73 -4.43 -2.03
C MET A 12 7.67 -5.57 -2.45
N GLU A 13 8.76 -5.79 -1.73
CA GLU A 13 9.65 -6.94 -1.98
C GLU A 13 8.90 -8.27 -1.87
N LYS A 14 8.00 -8.38 -0.89
CA LYS A 14 7.20 -9.58 -0.70
C LYS A 14 6.25 -9.82 -1.89
N LEU A 15 5.60 -8.76 -2.38
CA LEU A 15 4.75 -8.84 -3.56
C LEU A 15 5.55 -9.28 -4.80
N GLU A 16 6.75 -8.73 -5.02
CA GLU A 16 7.63 -9.17 -6.12
C GLU A 16 8.01 -10.65 -6.02
N LYS A 17 8.31 -11.13 -4.80
CA LYS A 17 8.61 -12.55 -4.56
C LYS A 17 7.40 -13.44 -4.88
N ILE A 18 6.18 -12.99 -4.57
CA ILE A 18 4.93 -13.69 -4.91
C ILE A 18 4.72 -13.73 -6.43
N VAL A 19 4.94 -12.62 -7.14
CA VAL A 19 4.80 -12.58 -8.61
C VAL A 19 5.78 -13.55 -9.27
N LYS A 20 7.07 -13.48 -8.94
CA LYS A 20 8.08 -14.43 -9.43
C LYS A 20 7.71 -15.88 -9.13
N SER A 21 7.12 -16.07 -7.95
CA SER A 21 6.62 -17.35 -7.49
C SER A 21 5.46 -17.89 -8.34
N LEU A 22 4.54 -17.04 -8.77
CA LEU A 22 3.40 -17.41 -9.63
C LEU A 22 3.83 -17.71 -11.08
N GLU A 23 4.94 -17.13 -11.53
CA GLU A 23 5.51 -17.38 -12.87
C GLU A 23 6.24 -18.74 -12.97
N THR A 24 6.41 -19.47 -11.86
CA THR A 24 7.14 -20.74 -11.83
C THR A 24 6.19 -21.92 -12.08
N GLU A 25 6.49 -22.75 -13.08
CA GLU A 25 5.62 -23.88 -13.52
C GLU A 25 5.56 -25.09 -12.56
N ASN A 26 6.29 -25.08 -11.44
CA ASN A 26 6.43 -26.23 -10.53
C ASN A 26 5.51 -26.19 -9.29
N LYS A 27 4.40 -25.44 -9.33
CA LYS A 27 3.48 -25.31 -8.17
C LYS A 27 2.14 -25.98 -8.42
N SER A 28 1.57 -26.51 -7.35
CA SER A 28 0.20 -27.01 -7.37
C SER A 28 -0.80 -25.87 -7.60
N LEU A 29 -2.01 -26.24 -8.03
CA LEU A 29 -3.10 -25.29 -8.21
C LEU A 29 -3.45 -24.58 -6.89
N GLU A 30 -3.49 -25.33 -5.79
CA GLU A 30 -3.79 -24.82 -4.47
C GLU A 30 -2.75 -23.78 -4.01
N GLU A 31 -1.45 -24.05 -4.23
CA GLU A 31 -0.38 -23.09 -3.92
C GLU A 31 -0.50 -21.82 -4.76
N ASN A 32 -0.83 -21.95 -6.05
CA ASN A 32 -1.02 -20.80 -6.93
C ASN A 32 -2.22 -19.94 -6.50
N ILE A 33 -3.31 -20.56 -6.05
CA ILE A 33 -4.48 -19.85 -5.50
C ILE A 33 -4.09 -19.09 -4.23
N GLN A 34 -3.37 -19.72 -3.31
CA GLN A 34 -2.92 -19.06 -2.07
C GLN A 34 -1.99 -17.87 -2.35
N LEU A 35 -1.00 -18.05 -3.22
CA LEU A 35 -0.09 -16.97 -3.61
C LEU A 35 -0.82 -15.82 -4.29
N PHE A 36 -1.82 -16.12 -5.11
CA PHE A 36 -2.65 -15.10 -5.76
C PHE A 36 -3.47 -14.30 -4.73
N GLU A 37 -4.12 -14.96 -3.78
CA GLU A 37 -4.86 -14.30 -2.71
C GLU A 37 -3.96 -13.40 -1.85
N GLU A 38 -2.77 -13.91 -1.49
CA GLU A 38 -1.78 -13.16 -0.71
C GLU A 38 -1.28 -11.93 -1.48
N GLY A 39 -0.95 -12.09 -2.77
CA GLY A 39 -0.54 -10.99 -3.63
C GLY A 39 -1.63 -9.93 -3.81
N LEU A 40 -2.89 -10.35 -3.91
CA LEU A 40 -4.04 -9.45 -4.01
C LEU A 40 -4.21 -8.62 -2.72
N SER A 41 -4.04 -9.25 -1.56
CA SER A 41 -4.12 -8.54 -0.27
C SER A 41 -2.99 -7.52 -0.13
N LEU A 42 -1.74 -7.92 -0.39
CA LEU A 42 -0.58 -7.04 -0.33
C LEU A 42 -0.71 -5.84 -1.27
N SER A 43 -1.17 -6.08 -2.51
CA SER A 43 -1.38 -5.01 -3.49
C SER A 43 -2.39 -3.96 -2.99
N LYS A 44 -3.50 -4.41 -2.38
CA LYS A 44 -4.50 -3.49 -1.79
C LYS A 44 -3.93 -2.66 -0.65
N ASP A 45 -3.11 -3.26 0.21
CA ASP A 45 -2.54 -2.53 1.35
C ASP A 45 -1.47 -1.52 0.91
N LEU A 46 -0.65 -1.88 -0.08
CA LEU A 46 0.29 -0.95 -0.73
C LEU A 46 -0.45 0.24 -1.36
N GLN A 47 -1.56 -0.02 -2.06
CA GLN A 47 -2.38 1.03 -2.65
C GLN A 47 -2.92 2.00 -1.58
N LYS A 48 -3.45 1.48 -0.46
CA LYS A 48 -3.92 2.32 0.65
C LYS A 48 -2.80 3.16 1.27
N HIS A 49 -1.59 2.60 1.39
CA HIS A 49 -0.43 3.37 1.87
C HIS A 49 -0.10 4.54 0.95
N LEU A 50 -0.12 4.32 -0.37
CA LEU A 50 0.11 5.38 -1.36
C LEU A 50 -0.98 6.45 -1.30
N GLU A 51 -2.25 6.07 -1.23
CA GLU A 51 -3.38 7.02 -1.08
C GLU A 51 -3.27 7.87 0.20
N SER A 52 -2.84 7.26 1.30
CA SER A 52 -2.61 7.97 2.57
C SER A 52 -1.47 8.97 2.44
N ALA A 53 -0.36 8.58 1.80
CA ALA A 53 0.78 9.46 1.54
C ALA A 53 0.39 10.64 0.65
N GLU A 54 -0.37 10.39 -0.43
CA GLU A 54 -0.88 11.43 -1.33
C GLU A 54 -1.76 12.44 -0.60
N LYS A 55 -2.71 11.98 0.22
CA LYS A 55 -3.56 12.86 1.04
C LYS A 55 -2.75 13.71 2.03
N LYS A 56 -1.74 13.11 2.69
CA LYS A 56 -0.85 13.87 3.58
C LYS A 56 -0.12 14.98 2.81
N ILE A 57 0.37 14.71 1.60
CA ILE A 57 1.03 15.71 0.73
C ILE A 57 0.04 16.80 0.31
N GLU A 58 -1.20 16.45 -0.05
CA GLU A 58 -2.23 17.39 -0.45
C GLU A 58 -2.57 18.38 0.67
N ILE A 59 -2.73 17.90 1.91
CA ILE A 59 -2.98 18.74 3.09
C ILE A 59 -1.80 19.70 3.31
N LEU A 60 -0.57 19.17 3.35
CA LEU A 60 0.64 19.99 3.57
C LEU A 60 0.90 21.02 2.46
N SER A 61 0.43 20.75 1.23
CA SER A 61 0.53 21.67 0.10
C SER A 61 -0.52 22.79 0.15
N LYS A 62 -1.74 22.49 0.65
CA LYS A 62 -2.78 23.51 0.88
C LYS A 62 -2.37 24.50 1.96
N ASP A 63 -1.67 24.04 3.00
CA ASP A 63 -1.15 24.89 4.08
C ASP A 63 -0.09 25.91 3.60
N GLN A 64 0.70 25.58 2.57
CA GLN A 64 1.78 26.44 2.06
C GLN A 64 1.29 27.57 1.14
N ASN A 65 0.06 27.49 0.62
CA ASN A 65 -0.56 28.52 -0.23
C ASN A 65 -1.48 29.48 0.56
N GLY A 66 -1.58 29.34 1.88
CA GLY A 66 -2.05 30.41 2.76
C GLY A 66 -3.56 30.58 2.98
N GLU A 67 -4.41 29.59 2.67
CA GLU A 67 -5.80 29.56 3.19
C GLU A 67 -6.16 28.20 3.79
N ILE A 68 -6.38 28.20 5.10
CA ILE A 68 -6.88 27.09 5.90
C ILE A 68 -8.37 27.34 6.17
N SER A 69 -9.25 26.47 5.68
CA SER A 69 -10.63 26.36 6.18
C SER A 69 -10.78 25.01 6.87
N THR A 70 -10.97 25.03 8.19
CA THR A 70 -11.19 23.83 9.00
C THR A 70 -12.69 23.57 9.14
N SER A 71 -13.15 22.41 8.71
CA SER A 71 -14.40 21.82 9.20
C SER A 71 -14.07 20.66 10.15
N PRO A 72 -14.77 20.53 11.30
CA PRO A 72 -14.51 19.43 12.24
C PRO A 72 -14.71 18.07 11.57
N PHE A 73 -13.79 17.14 11.83
CA PHE A 73 -13.96 15.73 11.50
C PHE A 73 -14.88 15.11 12.57
N GLU A 74 -16.16 14.93 12.26
CA GLU A 74 -17.07 14.11 13.07
C GLU A 74 -16.89 12.64 12.69
N GLU A 75 -16.16 11.92 13.53
CA GLU A 75 -16.08 10.46 13.49
C GLU A 75 -17.34 9.91 14.18
N LYS A 76 -18.14 9.12 13.47
CA LYS A 76 -19.31 8.42 14.02
C LYS A 76 -19.14 6.92 13.91
#